data_AF-A0A3R8IS81-F1
#
_entry.id   AF-A0A3R8IS81-F1
#
_cell.length_a   1.000
_cell.length_b   1.000
_cell.length_c   1.000
_cell.angle_alpha   90.00
_cell.angle_beta   90.00
_cell.angle_gamma   90.00
#
_symmetry.space_group_name_H-M   'P 1'
#
loop_
_entity.id
_entity.type
_entity.pdbx_description
1 polymer ?
#
loop_
_entity_poly.entity_id
_entity_poly.type
_entity_poly.pdbx_seq_one_letter_code
_entity_poly.pdbx_strand_id
1 'polypeptide(L)'
;MEKSSVEVSGSPAPLFPEDGHFGTADQDFLAGGWLRGPVRYRGLSVAPRMDHPGNLLLKLRALFGRQSRAEVMAWLLAHEAGHPAEIARQIGYFRRSVQITLNELERSGHVRSLRKGREKHFSLLADEWRFLATWPMSQGPTFPAWVPWSEIFRLLEQLNALLNDVHLSASSPELQAIEWRRRLDYTLLGNSTLPVLFSLPINARGDEALMAHCDRFRQLLDHLGAGPNEEPASSAMPR
;
A
#
# COMPACT_ATOMS: atom_id res chain seq x y z
N MET A 1 -45.29 -11.59 -5.69
CA MET A 1 -44.09 -11.69 -6.54
C MET A 1 -43.47 -13.05 -6.28
N GLU A 2 -43.74 -13.95 -7.21
CA GLU A 2 -43.43 -15.38 -7.15
C GLU A 2 -41.95 -15.57 -7.50
N LYS A 3 -41.17 -16.17 -6.61
CA LYS A 3 -39.78 -16.54 -6.90
C LYS A 3 -39.84 -17.70 -7.90
N SER A 4 -39.48 -17.42 -9.15
CA SER A 4 -39.30 -18.42 -10.19
C SER A 4 -38.14 -19.33 -9.79
N SER A 5 -38.45 -20.55 -9.36
CA SER A 5 -37.48 -21.61 -9.08
C SER A 5 -36.88 -22.06 -10.40
N VAL A 6 -35.61 -21.75 -10.61
CA VAL A 6 -34.82 -22.34 -11.70
C VAL A 6 -34.54 -23.78 -11.30
N GLU A 7 -35.23 -24.74 -11.92
CA GLU A 7 -34.88 -26.16 -11.81
C GLU A 7 -33.53 -26.37 -12.49
N VAL A 8 -32.48 -26.48 -11.68
CA VAL A 8 -31.15 -26.88 -12.15
C VAL A 8 -31.20 -28.39 -12.43
N SER A 9 -31.43 -28.76 -13.69
CA SER A 9 -31.43 -30.16 -14.12
C SER A 9 -29.99 -30.70 -14.18
N GLY A 10 -29.51 -31.26 -13.07
CA GLY A 10 -28.22 -31.92 -12.98
C GLY A 10 -27.89 -32.30 -11.55
N SER A 11 -27.20 -33.43 -11.34
CA SER A 11 -26.64 -33.76 -10.03
C SER A 11 -25.70 -32.62 -9.60
N PRO A 12 -25.82 -32.11 -8.36
CA PRO A 12 -24.99 -31.02 -7.88
C PRO A 12 -23.49 -31.31 -8.05
N ALA A 13 -22.73 -30.34 -8.57
CA ALA A 13 -21.29 -30.48 -8.82
C ALA A 13 -20.47 -29.76 -7.72
N PRO A 14 -19.28 -30.26 -7.33
CA PRO A 14 -18.38 -29.53 -6.44
C PRO A 14 -18.05 -28.13 -6.96
N LEU A 15 -18.14 -27.11 -6.09
CA LEU A 15 -17.76 -25.74 -6.46
C LEU A 15 -16.26 -25.60 -6.76
N PHE A 16 -15.44 -26.39 -6.05
CA PHE A 16 -14.00 -26.47 -6.25
C PHE A 16 -13.65 -27.89 -6.70
N PRO A 17 -13.45 -28.12 -8.02
CA PRO A 17 -13.28 -29.47 -8.55
C PRO A 17 -12.09 -30.24 -7.97
N GLU A 18 -10.98 -29.54 -7.67
CA GLU A 18 -9.76 -30.16 -7.13
C GLU A 18 -9.90 -30.56 -5.66
N ASP A 19 -10.72 -29.84 -4.89
CA ASP A 19 -10.89 -30.06 -3.45
C ASP A 19 -12.09 -30.98 -3.12
N GLY A 20 -13.03 -31.17 -4.05
CA GLY A 20 -14.25 -31.95 -3.82
C GLY A 20 -15.23 -31.30 -2.83
N HIS A 21 -16.05 -32.12 -2.15
CA HIS A 21 -17.00 -31.66 -1.14
C HIS A 21 -16.96 -32.57 0.09
N PHE A 22 -16.77 -31.96 1.27
CA PHE A 22 -16.77 -32.63 2.56
C PHE A 22 -17.80 -31.99 3.50
N GLY A 23 -18.59 -32.82 4.19
CA GLY A 23 -19.55 -32.37 5.20
C GLY A 23 -20.93 -32.02 4.64
N THR A 24 -21.63 -31.11 5.33
CA THR A 24 -22.97 -30.64 4.93
C THR A 24 -22.89 -29.57 3.85
N ALA A 25 -23.78 -29.64 2.86
CA ALA A 25 -23.86 -28.65 1.80
C ALA A 25 -24.54 -27.36 2.27
N ASP A 26 -24.05 -26.22 1.80
CA ASP A 26 -24.72 -24.92 1.93
C ASP A 26 -25.99 -24.88 1.07
N GLN A 27 -27.13 -24.52 1.66
CA GLN A 27 -28.43 -24.60 0.98
C GLN A 27 -28.56 -23.61 -0.18
N ASP A 28 -27.95 -22.42 -0.06
CA ASP A 28 -28.02 -21.40 -1.12
C ASP A 28 -27.26 -21.86 -2.38
N PHE A 29 -26.15 -22.56 -2.17
CA PHE A 29 -25.33 -23.11 -3.26
C PHE A 29 -25.92 -24.40 -3.83
N LEU A 30 -26.52 -25.24 -2.97
CA LEU A 30 -27.21 -26.45 -3.42
C LEU A 30 -28.39 -26.10 -4.33
N ALA A 31 -29.14 -25.04 -4.02
CA ALA A 31 -30.20 -24.53 -4.88
C ALA A 31 -29.68 -24.08 -6.27
N GLY A 32 -28.41 -23.68 -6.36
CA GLY A 32 -27.73 -23.34 -7.61
C GLY A 32 -27.02 -24.52 -8.30
N GLY A 33 -27.17 -25.75 -7.82
CA GLY A 33 -26.50 -26.93 -8.37
C GLY A 33 -25.05 -27.13 -7.92
N TRP A 34 -24.61 -26.45 -6.84
CA TRP A 34 -23.23 -26.49 -6.36
C TRP A 34 -23.10 -27.14 -4.99
N LEU A 35 -22.11 -28.03 -4.84
CA LEU A 35 -21.70 -28.63 -3.58
C LEU A 35 -20.52 -27.84 -2.99
N ARG A 36 -20.79 -27.11 -1.90
CA ARG A 36 -19.77 -26.50 -1.02
C ARG A 36 -20.23 -26.61 0.43
N GLY A 37 -19.28 -26.60 1.36
CA GLY A 37 -19.60 -26.46 2.78
C GLY A 37 -20.17 -25.09 3.14
N PRO A 38 -20.81 -24.94 4.32
CA PRO A 38 -21.50 -23.71 4.70
C PRO A 38 -20.56 -22.51 4.77
N VAL A 39 -21.01 -21.35 4.30
CA VAL A 39 -20.20 -20.12 4.39
C VAL A 39 -20.05 -19.72 5.87
N ARG A 40 -18.84 -19.85 6.39
CA ARG A 40 -18.48 -19.33 7.72
C ARG A 40 -17.75 -17.99 7.57
N TYR A 41 -18.45 -16.91 7.91
CA TYR A 41 -17.83 -15.60 7.96
C TYR A 41 -16.87 -15.54 9.16
N ARG A 42 -15.61 -15.15 8.92
CA ARG A 42 -14.61 -14.95 9.98
C ARG A 42 -14.86 -13.71 10.84
N GLY A 43 -15.95 -12.99 10.60
CA GLY A 43 -16.25 -11.71 11.28
C GLY A 43 -15.28 -10.57 10.92
N LEU A 44 -14.47 -10.72 9.86
CA LEU A 44 -13.46 -9.73 9.48
C LEU A 44 -14.01 -8.56 8.65
N SER A 45 -15.25 -8.67 8.15
CA SER A 45 -15.94 -7.61 7.41
C SER A 45 -16.55 -6.56 8.35
N VAL A 46 -15.72 -5.96 9.19
CA VAL A 46 -16.12 -4.89 10.11
C VAL A 46 -15.69 -3.53 9.57
N ALA A 47 -16.32 -2.46 10.08
CA ALA A 47 -15.90 -1.10 9.74
C ALA A 47 -14.44 -0.87 10.13
N PRO A 48 -13.66 -0.15 9.30
CA PRO A 48 -12.27 0.13 9.62
C PRO A 48 -12.18 1.02 10.86
N ARG A 49 -11.15 0.77 11.68
CA ARG A 49 -10.80 1.57 12.85
C ARG A 49 -10.28 2.94 12.42
N MET A 50 -11.16 3.95 12.35
CA MET A 50 -10.80 5.31 11.91
C MET A 50 -9.93 6.06 12.94
N ASP A 51 -9.86 5.55 14.18
CA ASP A 51 -8.93 5.96 15.23
C ASP A 51 -7.50 5.48 14.98
N HIS A 52 -7.27 4.50 14.10
CA HIS A 52 -5.94 3.99 13.82
C HIS A 52 -5.18 4.88 12.81
N PRO A 53 -3.92 5.28 13.07
CA PRO A 53 -3.15 6.16 12.19
C PRO A 53 -3.00 5.60 10.77
N GLY A 54 -2.73 4.30 10.63
CA GLY A 54 -2.60 3.64 9.31
C GLY A 54 -3.85 3.72 8.42
N ASN A 55 -5.01 4.08 8.99
CA ASN A 55 -6.27 4.24 8.24
C ASN A 55 -6.55 5.69 7.81
N LEU A 56 -5.58 6.61 7.92
CA LEU A 56 -5.76 8.00 7.52
C LEU A 56 -6.30 8.15 6.09
N LEU A 57 -5.81 7.38 5.11
CA LEU A 57 -6.30 7.48 3.74
C LEU A 57 -7.78 7.08 3.62
N LEU A 58 -8.23 6.09 4.39
CA LEU A 58 -9.66 5.71 4.43
C LEU A 58 -10.51 6.84 5.03
N LYS A 59 -10.02 7.49 6.09
CA LYS A 59 -10.65 8.66 6.69
C LYS A 59 -10.74 9.83 5.70
N LEU A 60 -9.65 10.12 4.99
CA LEU A 60 -9.61 11.17 3.97
C LEU A 60 -10.57 10.88 2.80
N ARG A 61 -10.68 9.62 2.37
CA ARG A 61 -11.66 9.21 1.34
C ARG A 61 -13.11 9.34 1.82
N ALA A 62 -13.37 9.15 3.12
CA ALA A 62 -14.69 9.40 3.69
C ALA A 62 -15.05 10.90 3.71
N LEU A 63 -14.07 11.79 3.90
CA LEU A 63 -14.27 13.25 3.94
C LEU A 63 -14.30 13.91 2.56
N PHE A 64 -13.36 13.53 1.69
CA PHE A 64 -13.13 14.17 0.39
C PHE A 64 -13.68 13.38 -0.81
N GLY A 65 -14.20 12.18 -0.57
CA GLY A 65 -14.64 11.24 -1.60
C GLY A 65 -13.51 10.40 -2.18
N ARG A 66 -13.86 9.53 -3.14
CA ARG A 66 -12.96 8.52 -3.75
C ARG A 66 -12.16 9.05 -4.96
N GLN A 67 -11.74 10.31 -4.93
CA GLN A 67 -10.95 10.94 -6.01
C GLN A 67 -9.55 11.32 -5.50
N SER A 68 -8.68 11.73 -6.42
CA SER A 68 -7.27 12.10 -6.16
C SER A 68 -7.07 13.12 -5.03
N ARG A 69 -8.09 13.88 -4.62
CA ARG A 69 -8.02 14.81 -3.48
C ARG A 69 -7.58 14.09 -2.19
N ALA A 70 -8.14 12.92 -1.90
CA ALA A 70 -7.81 12.22 -0.66
C ALA A 70 -6.33 11.80 -0.64
N GLU A 71 -5.82 11.24 -1.74
CA GLU A 71 -4.42 10.83 -1.86
C GLU A 71 -3.47 12.02 -1.91
N VAL A 72 -3.81 13.09 -2.61
CA VAL A 72 -3.01 14.33 -2.64
C VAL A 72 -2.90 14.93 -1.24
N MET A 73 -4.01 15.00 -0.49
CA MET A 73 -3.99 15.47 0.90
C MET A 73 -3.16 14.56 1.80
N ALA A 74 -3.34 13.24 1.69
CA ALA A 74 -2.55 12.27 2.46
C ALA A 74 -1.05 12.43 2.19
N TRP A 75 -0.69 12.59 0.91
CA TRP A 75 0.70 12.81 0.50
C TRP A 75 1.26 14.11 1.05
N LEU A 76 0.54 15.24 0.92
CA LEU A 76 0.97 16.54 1.43
C LEU A 76 1.02 16.63 2.96
N LEU A 77 0.24 15.81 3.68
CA LEU A 77 0.32 15.69 5.14
C LEU A 77 1.56 14.91 5.60
N ALA A 78 2.08 14.03 4.73
CA ALA A 78 3.24 13.19 5.02
C ALA A 78 4.58 13.77 4.52
N HIS A 79 4.55 14.87 3.75
CA HIS A 79 5.74 15.50 3.16
C HIS A 79 5.70 17.01 3.32
N GLU A 80 6.87 17.65 3.33
CA GLU A 80 6.97 19.11 3.47
C GLU A 80 6.42 19.86 2.24
N ALA A 81 6.78 19.41 1.05
CA ALA A 81 6.34 19.97 -0.22
C ALA A 81 6.59 18.97 -1.37
N GLY A 82 5.90 19.16 -2.50
CA GLY A 82 6.11 18.31 -3.67
C GLY A 82 5.77 18.96 -5.00
N HIS A 83 6.45 18.51 -6.06
CA HIS A 83 6.12 18.89 -7.43
C HIS A 83 4.95 18.01 -7.95
N PRO A 84 3.97 18.55 -8.72
CA PRO A 84 2.80 17.78 -9.18
C PRO A 84 3.12 16.47 -9.90
N ALA A 85 4.19 16.45 -10.70
CA ALA A 85 4.59 15.24 -11.43
C ALA A 85 5.10 14.13 -10.49
N GLU A 86 5.79 14.52 -9.42
CA GLU A 86 6.30 13.62 -8.41
C GLU A 86 5.15 13.04 -7.57
N ILE A 87 4.27 13.92 -7.09
CA ILE A 87 3.08 13.52 -6.32
C ILE A 87 2.30 12.49 -7.14
N ALA A 88 1.98 12.81 -8.40
CA ALA A 88 1.25 11.93 -9.31
C ALA A 88 1.89 10.55 -9.48
N ARG A 89 3.23 10.48 -9.61
CA ARG A 89 3.95 9.21 -9.67
C ARG A 89 3.77 8.40 -8.39
N GLN A 90 3.91 9.03 -7.24
CA GLN A 90 3.84 8.35 -5.95
C GLN A 90 2.43 7.88 -5.58
N ILE A 91 1.40 8.64 -5.94
CA ILE A 91 0.00 8.29 -5.65
C ILE A 91 -0.66 7.46 -6.76
N GLY A 92 0.03 7.22 -7.88
CA GLY A 92 -0.47 6.40 -8.99
C GLY A 92 -1.55 7.06 -9.86
N TYR A 93 -1.66 8.39 -9.86
CA TYR A 93 -2.63 9.14 -10.66
C TYR A 93 -1.98 9.83 -11.86
N PHE A 94 -2.79 10.18 -12.87
CA PHE A 94 -2.30 10.98 -14.00
C PHE A 94 -1.87 12.38 -13.56
N ARG A 95 -0.71 12.84 -14.07
CA ARG A 95 -0.12 14.17 -13.78
C ARG A 95 -1.12 15.31 -13.95
N ARG A 96 -1.92 15.29 -15.02
CA ARG A 96 -2.94 16.31 -15.30
C ARG A 96 -4.02 16.35 -14.21
N SER A 97 -4.50 15.20 -13.75
CA SER A 97 -5.53 15.10 -12.70
C SER A 97 -5.01 15.64 -11.37
N VAL A 98 -3.77 15.31 -11.02
CA VAL A 98 -3.11 15.83 -9.81
C VAL A 98 -2.88 17.33 -9.89
N GLN A 99 -2.41 17.84 -11.03
CA GLN A 99 -2.23 19.27 -11.25
C GLN A 99 -3.54 20.06 -11.09
N ILE A 100 -4.64 19.56 -11.67
CA ILE A 100 -5.98 20.17 -11.53
C ILE A 100 -6.39 20.16 -10.05
N THR A 101 -6.27 19.00 -9.40
CA THR A 101 -6.60 18.83 -7.97
C THR A 101 -5.82 19.81 -7.09
N LEU A 102 -4.51 19.93 -7.28
CA LEU A 102 -3.65 20.83 -6.52
C LEU A 102 -4.02 22.30 -6.74
N ASN A 103 -4.31 22.71 -7.98
CA ASN A 103 -4.76 24.07 -8.27
C ASN A 103 -6.15 24.37 -7.68
N GLU A 104 -7.04 23.38 -7.59
CA GLU A 104 -8.33 23.53 -6.89
C GLU A 104 -8.14 23.65 -5.38
N LEU A 105 -7.31 22.78 -4.78
CA LEU A 105 -7.01 22.81 -3.35
C LEU A 105 -6.30 24.11 -2.96
N GLU A 106 -5.42 24.64 -3.81
CA GLU A 106 -4.76 25.93 -3.58
C GLU A 106 -5.78 27.08 -3.40
N ARG A 107 -6.92 27.05 -4.09
CA ARG A 107 -7.97 28.06 -3.95
C ARG A 107 -8.66 28.03 -2.59
N SER A 108 -8.52 26.96 -1.81
CA SER A 108 -9.03 26.90 -0.44
C SER A 108 -8.22 27.74 0.56
N GLY A 109 -6.99 28.13 0.20
CA GLY A 109 -6.06 28.81 1.10
C GLY A 109 -5.27 27.89 2.06
N HIS A 110 -5.70 26.63 2.23
CA HIS A 110 -5.01 25.67 3.10
C HIS A 110 -3.85 24.95 2.41
N VAL A 111 -3.94 24.76 1.10
CA VAL A 111 -2.81 24.31 0.27
C VAL A 111 -2.15 25.55 -0.32
N ARG A 112 -0.83 25.63 -0.24
CA ARG A 112 -0.03 26.75 -0.73
C ARG A 112 0.83 26.26 -1.87
N SER A 113 1.17 27.17 -2.77
CA SER A 113 2.20 26.90 -3.77
C SER A 113 3.34 27.88 -3.66
N LEU A 114 4.55 27.38 -3.90
CA LEU A 114 5.77 28.16 -4.00
C LEU A 114 6.40 27.89 -5.35
N ARG A 115 6.73 28.96 -6.08
CA ARG A 115 7.54 28.86 -7.29
C ARG A 115 9.01 28.98 -6.95
N LYS A 116 9.78 27.94 -7.25
CA LYS A 116 11.25 27.95 -7.17
C LYS A 116 11.76 27.90 -8.61
N GLY A 117 12.08 29.08 -9.17
CA GLY A 117 12.44 29.20 -10.58
C GLY A 117 11.26 28.85 -11.50
N ARG A 118 11.44 27.81 -12.34
CA ARG A 118 10.41 27.31 -13.28
C ARG A 118 9.47 26.27 -12.67
N GLU A 119 9.76 25.79 -11.46
CA GLU A 119 9.01 24.69 -10.84
C GLU A 119 8.04 25.22 -9.79
N LYS A 120 6.80 24.69 -9.82
CA LYS A 120 5.75 24.99 -8.84
C LYS A 120 5.66 23.81 -7.88
N HIS A 121 5.96 24.04 -6.61
CA HIS A 121 5.81 23.07 -5.53
C HIS A 121 4.57 23.40 -4.70
N PHE A 122 3.92 22.38 -4.17
CA PHE A 122 2.75 22.53 -3.30
C PHE A 122 3.05 21.98 -1.91
N SER A 123 2.52 22.64 -0.90
CA SER A 123 2.65 22.28 0.51
C SER A 123 1.38 22.65 1.28
N LEU A 124 1.26 22.15 2.50
CA LEU A 124 0.26 22.60 3.47
C LEU A 124 0.89 22.66 4.86
N LEU A 125 0.22 23.32 5.81
CA LEU A 125 0.64 23.30 7.21
C LEU A 125 -0.06 22.15 7.94
N ALA A 126 0.67 21.09 8.26
CA ALA A 126 0.13 19.90 8.93
C ALA A 126 -0.63 20.23 10.24
N ASP A 127 -0.14 21.23 10.99
CA ASP A 127 -0.77 21.71 12.23
C ASP A 127 -2.22 22.19 12.06
N GLU A 128 -2.55 22.80 10.91
CA GLU A 128 -3.93 23.24 10.60
C GLU A 128 -4.88 22.04 10.43
N TRP A 129 -4.33 20.86 10.14
CA TRP A 129 -5.07 19.64 9.87
C TRP A 129 -5.10 18.66 11.05
N ARG A 130 -4.58 19.05 12.23
CA ARG A 130 -4.46 18.15 13.40
C ARG A 130 -5.77 17.46 13.80
N PHE A 131 -6.92 18.08 13.49
CA PHE A 131 -8.24 17.52 13.80
C PHE A 131 -8.49 16.15 13.13
N LEU A 132 -7.73 15.82 12.08
CA LEU A 132 -7.77 14.50 11.44
C LEU A 132 -7.11 13.41 12.28
N ALA A 133 -6.19 13.76 13.17
CA ALA A 133 -5.49 12.84 14.04
C ALA A 133 -6.34 12.49 15.27
N THR A 134 -7.16 11.45 15.13
CA THR A 134 -8.00 10.92 16.22
C THR A 134 -7.28 9.80 16.99
N TRP A 135 -5.95 9.78 16.95
CA TRP A 135 -5.06 8.87 17.67
C TRP A 135 -4.19 9.66 18.65
N PRO A 136 -3.61 9.02 19.68
CA PRO A 136 -2.67 9.67 20.57
C PRO A 136 -1.47 10.21 19.81
N MET A 137 -1.16 11.50 19.99
CA MET A 137 0.03 12.14 19.42
C MET A 137 0.93 12.57 20.56
N SER A 138 1.99 11.81 20.82
CA SER A 138 2.86 12.06 21.97
C SER A 138 3.72 13.32 21.82
N GLN A 139 4.01 13.80 20.59
CA GLN A 139 4.85 14.98 20.32
C GLN A 139 4.48 15.77 19.03
N GLY A 140 3.25 16.28 18.94
CA GLY A 140 2.81 17.12 17.80
C GLY A 140 2.25 16.32 16.61
N PRO A 141 1.76 16.97 15.53
CA PRO A 141 1.07 16.28 14.46
C PRO A 141 2.03 15.54 13.51
N THR A 142 2.53 14.40 13.93
CA THR A 142 3.13 13.41 13.03
C THR A 142 2.01 12.60 12.36
N PHE A 143 1.61 13.06 11.17
CA PHE A 143 0.81 12.22 10.29
C PHE A 143 1.61 10.96 9.90
N PRO A 144 0.92 9.85 9.59
CA PRO A 144 1.57 8.63 9.14
C PRO A 144 2.48 8.90 7.96
N ALA A 145 3.65 8.29 7.99
CA ALA A 145 4.63 8.37 6.93
C ALA A 145 4.07 7.77 5.62
N TRP A 146 4.44 8.35 4.47
CA TRP A 146 3.98 7.84 3.18
C TRP A 146 4.82 6.64 2.74
N VAL A 147 4.17 5.48 2.64
CA VAL A 147 4.80 4.26 2.14
C VAL A 147 4.54 4.13 0.64
N PRO A 148 5.59 4.10 -0.22
CA PRO A 148 5.45 4.04 -1.67
C PRO A 148 5.15 2.60 -2.12
N TRP A 149 3.95 2.10 -1.78
CA TRP A 149 3.58 0.70 -1.97
C TRP A 149 3.76 0.22 -3.41
N SER A 150 3.42 1.03 -4.42
CA SER A 150 3.60 0.64 -5.83
C SER A 150 5.05 0.31 -6.17
N GLU A 151 6.00 1.11 -5.67
CA GLU A 151 7.43 0.89 -5.92
C GLU A 151 7.96 -0.30 -5.12
N ILE A 152 7.49 -0.48 -3.90
CA ILE A 152 7.83 -1.65 -3.07
C ILE A 152 7.32 -2.94 -3.73
N PHE A 153 6.07 -2.98 -4.17
CA PHE A 153 5.51 -4.14 -4.86
C PHE A 153 6.27 -4.44 -6.15
N ARG A 154 6.62 -3.42 -6.93
CA ARG A 154 7.46 -3.59 -8.12
C ARG A 154 8.82 -4.21 -7.76
N LEU A 155 9.46 -3.78 -6.67
CA LEU A 155 10.72 -4.38 -6.20
C LEU A 155 10.54 -5.83 -5.76
N LEU A 156 9.45 -6.15 -5.08
CA LEU A 156 9.11 -7.52 -4.66
C LEU A 156 8.91 -8.43 -5.88
N GLU A 157 8.18 -7.97 -6.90
CA GLU A 157 7.98 -8.71 -8.15
C GLU A 157 9.31 -8.95 -8.87
N GLN A 158 10.16 -7.93 -8.98
CA GLN A 158 11.48 -8.05 -9.61
C GLN A 158 12.39 -9.01 -8.85
N LEU A 159 12.39 -8.94 -7.52
CA LEU A 159 13.13 -9.89 -6.68
C LEU A 159 12.62 -11.31 -6.87
N ASN A 160 11.31 -11.52 -6.84
CA ASN A 160 10.73 -12.83 -7.08
C ASN A 160 11.10 -13.36 -8.47
N ALA A 161 11.07 -12.52 -9.51
CA ALA A 161 11.50 -12.91 -10.85
C ALA A 161 12.99 -13.29 -10.91
N LEU A 162 13.86 -12.55 -10.22
CA LEU A 162 15.29 -12.86 -10.12
C LEU A 162 15.56 -14.18 -9.38
N LEU A 163 14.86 -14.43 -8.28
CA LEU A 163 15.02 -15.64 -7.47
C LEU A 163 14.53 -16.91 -8.19
N ASN A 164 13.61 -16.77 -9.13
CA ASN A 164 13.08 -17.88 -9.94
C ASN A 164 13.78 -18.03 -11.29
N ASP A 165 14.77 -17.20 -11.63
CA ASP A 165 15.52 -17.29 -12.88
C ASP A 165 16.67 -18.30 -12.77
N VAL A 166 16.39 -19.53 -13.17
CA VAL A 166 17.34 -20.66 -13.11
C VAL A 166 18.63 -20.38 -13.89
N HIS A 167 18.56 -19.66 -15.02
CA HIS A 167 19.74 -19.34 -15.82
C HIS A 167 20.63 -18.34 -15.10
N LEU A 168 20.02 -17.34 -14.46
CA LEU A 168 20.77 -16.36 -13.68
C LEU A 168 21.41 -17.01 -12.45
N SER A 169 20.70 -17.89 -11.74
CA SER A 169 21.26 -18.61 -10.57
C SER A 169 22.47 -19.47 -10.92
N ALA A 170 22.53 -20.02 -12.14
CA ALA A 170 23.67 -20.81 -12.62
C ALA A 170 24.84 -19.95 -13.16
N SER A 171 24.68 -18.64 -13.26
CA SER A 171 25.68 -17.71 -13.80
C SER A 171 26.70 -17.27 -12.75
N SER A 172 27.81 -16.65 -13.19
CA SER A 172 28.83 -16.14 -12.27
C SER A 172 28.27 -15.03 -11.35
N PRO A 173 28.81 -14.86 -10.12
CA PRO A 173 28.36 -13.83 -9.20
C PRO A 173 28.40 -12.41 -9.76
N GLU A 174 29.34 -12.12 -10.65
CA GLU A 174 29.45 -10.81 -11.31
C GLU A 174 28.26 -10.55 -12.24
N LEU A 175 27.86 -11.55 -13.03
CA LEU A 175 26.70 -11.43 -13.91
C LEU A 175 25.40 -11.31 -13.10
N GLN A 176 25.28 -12.09 -12.03
CA GLN A 176 24.16 -11.97 -11.08
C GLN A 176 24.09 -10.56 -10.49
N ALA A 177 25.20 -10.03 -9.98
CA ALA A 177 25.27 -8.69 -9.40
C ALA A 177 24.91 -7.57 -10.41
N ILE A 178 25.29 -7.72 -11.68
CA ILE A 178 24.93 -6.79 -12.75
C ILE A 178 23.40 -6.81 -12.97
N GLU A 179 22.80 -7.99 -13.10
CA GLU A 179 21.36 -8.13 -13.32
C GLU A 179 20.54 -7.66 -12.12
N TRP A 180 20.97 -7.97 -10.90
CA TRP A 180 20.32 -7.48 -9.68
C TRP A 180 20.34 -5.96 -9.61
N ARG A 181 21.49 -5.32 -9.88
CA ARG A 181 21.58 -3.85 -9.91
C ARG A 181 20.68 -3.25 -10.99
N ARG A 182 20.56 -3.91 -12.14
CA ARG A 182 19.74 -3.43 -13.27
C ARG A 182 18.24 -3.46 -12.95
N ARG A 183 17.77 -4.49 -12.22
CA ARG A 183 16.33 -4.69 -11.95
C ARG A 183 15.86 -4.14 -10.61
N LEU A 184 16.72 -4.19 -9.58
CA LEU A 184 16.45 -3.73 -8.22
C LEU A 184 16.88 -2.27 -8.03
N ASP A 185 16.10 -1.36 -8.63
CA ASP A 185 16.30 0.07 -8.47
C ASP A 185 15.59 0.60 -7.21
N TYR A 186 16.35 0.68 -6.11
CA TYR A 186 15.85 1.25 -4.85
C TYR A 186 15.72 2.77 -4.89
N THR A 187 16.36 3.46 -5.84
CA THR A 187 16.37 4.94 -5.86
C THR A 187 14.96 5.51 -6.04
N LEU A 188 14.03 4.74 -6.61
CA LEU A 188 12.62 5.09 -6.72
C LEU A 188 11.92 5.26 -5.36
N LEU A 189 12.48 4.69 -4.30
CA LEU A 189 12.03 4.83 -2.91
C LEU A 189 12.53 6.12 -2.24
N GLY A 190 13.53 6.80 -2.82
CA GLY A 190 14.21 7.94 -2.20
C GLY A 190 13.34 9.18 -1.95
N ASN A 191 12.18 9.27 -2.60
CA ASN A 191 11.24 10.38 -2.44
C ASN A 191 10.11 10.06 -1.46
N SER A 192 10.24 8.98 -0.69
CA SER A 192 9.32 8.62 0.37
C SER A 192 9.87 8.97 1.74
N THR A 193 9.12 8.68 2.78
CA THR A 193 9.58 8.81 4.17
C THR A 193 10.51 7.67 4.61
N LEU A 194 10.93 6.79 3.69
CA LEU A 194 11.88 5.71 3.96
C LEU A 194 13.29 6.25 4.22
N PRO A 195 14.14 5.51 4.96
CA PRO A 195 15.52 5.90 5.23
C PRO A 195 16.33 6.25 3.96
N VAL A 196 17.22 7.25 4.08
CA VAL A 196 18.10 7.74 2.99
C VAL A 196 18.94 6.63 2.35
N LEU A 197 19.24 5.56 3.08
CA LEU A 197 19.92 4.37 2.56
C LEU A 197 19.28 3.85 1.24
N PHE A 198 17.96 3.96 1.09
CA PHE A 198 17.27 3.49 -0.11
C PHE A 198 17.48 4.38 -1.34
N SER A 199 17.95 5.61 -1.17
CA SER A 199 18.31 6.51 -2.29
C SER A 199 19.77 6.36 -2.75
N LEU A 200 20.60 5.61 -2.04
CA LEU A 200 22.02 5.45 -2.34
C LEU A 200 22.29 4.23 -3.24
N PRO A 201 23.16 4.31 -4.26
CA PRO A 201 23.52 3.15 -5.09
C PRO A 201 24.32 2.10 -4.31
N ILE A 202 24.28 0.84 -4.76
CA ILE A 202 25.15 -0.25 -4.26
C ILE A 202 26.40 -0.33 -5.15
N ASN A 203 27.53 0.08 -4.59
CA ASN A 203 28.82 0.16 -5.28
C ASN A 203 29.65 -1.14 -5.21
N ALA A 204 29.26 -2.10 -4.36
CA ALA A 204 29.91 -3.40 -4.23
C ALA A 204 29.84 -4.24 -5.52
N ARG A 205 30.67 -5.28 -5.65
CA ARG A 205 30.74 -6.15 -6.85
C ARG A 205 30.67 -7.63 -6.47
N GLY A 206 30.29 -8.47 -7.44
CA GLY A 206 30.19 -9.92 -7.25
C GLY A 206 29.32 -10.28 -6.04
N ASP A 207 29.79 -11.21 -5.22
CA ASP A 207 29.08 -11.71 -4.03
C ASP A 207 28.77 -10.61 -3.01
N GLU A 208 29.66 -9.64 -2.83
CA GLU A 208 29.45 -8.52 -1.91
C GLU A 208 28.24 -7.66 -2.33
N ALA A 209 28.04 -7.50 -3.65
CA ALA A 209 26.86 -6.80 -4.17
C ALA A 209 25.57 -7.57 -3.87
N LEU A 210 25.56 -8.89 -4.08
CA LEU A 210 24.40 -9.74 -3.81
C LEU A 210 24.02 -9.68 -2.33
N MET A 211 25.01 -9.78 -1.43
CA MET A 211 24.79 -9.64 0.00
C MET A 211 24.24 -8.25 0.36
N ALA A 212 24.79 -7.18 -0.20
CA ALA A 212 24.29 -5.83 0.02
C ALA A 212 22.83 -5.64 -0.43
N HIS A 213 22.43 -6.28 -1.53
CA HIS A 213 21.03 -6.30 -1.98
C HIS A 213 20.11 -7.04 -1.00
N CYS A 214 20.54 -8.22 -0.52
CA CYS A 214 19.82 -8.98 0.49
C CYS A 214 19.65 -8.20 1.80
N ASP A 215 20.71 -7.58 2.29
CA ASP A 215 20.69 -6.79 3.52
C ASP A 215 19.79 -5.56 3.38
N ARG A 216 19.86 -4.87 2.24
CA ARG A 216 18.96 -3.75 1.97
C ARG A 216 17.49 -4.17 1.93
N PHE A 217 17.21 -5.34 1.38
CA PHE A 217 15.84 -5.86 1.35
C PHE A 217 15.36 -6.26 2.76
N ARG A 218 16.21 -6.88 3.59
CA ARG A 218 15.89 -7.13 5.01
C ARG A 218 15.58 -5.84 5.75
N GLN A 219 16.42 -4.81 5.59
CA GLN A 219 16.19 -3.49 6.19
C GLN A 219 14.87 -2.87 5.75
N LEU A 220 14.45 -3.09 4.49
CA LEU A 220 13.14 -2.65 4.00
C LEU A 220 12.01 -3.39 4.73
N LEU A 221 12.10 -4.71 4.83
CA LEU A 221 11.09 -5.52 5.53
C LEU A 221 11.01 -5.17 7.02
N ASP A 222 12.15 -4.98 7.69
CA ASP A 222 12.21 -4.58 9.09
C ASP A 222 11.55 -3.21 9.29
N HIS A 223 11.78 -2.27 8.38
CA HIS A 223 11.15 -0.96 8.43
C HIS A 223 9.63 -1.03 8.19
N LEU A 224 9.16 -1.90 7.30
CA LEU A 224 7.72 -2.11 7.05
C LEU A 224 7.04 -2.91 8.17
N GLY A 225 7.76 -3.82 8.81
CA GLY A 225 7.30 -4.67 9.92
C GLY A 225 7.37 -3.99 11.28
N ALA A 226 8.19 -2.95 11.43
CA ALA A 226 8.18 -2.03 12.55
C ALA A 226 6.92 -1.13 12.46
N GLY A 227 5.75 -1.72 12.68
CA GLY A 227 4.55 -0.96 13.03
C GLY A 227 4.78 -0.14 14.31
N PRO A 228 3.98 0.89 14.57
CA PRO A 228 4.00 1.53 15.89
C PRO A 228 3.75 0.44 16.93
N ASN A 229 4.64 0.30 17.91
CA ASN A 229 4.54 -0.66 19.01
C ASN A 229 3.07 -0.91 19.39
N GLU A 230 2.51 -2.05 19.00
CA GLU A 230 1.27 -2.53 19.59
C GLU A 230 1.64 -2.93 21.02
N GLU A 231 1.50 -2.00 21.96
CA GLU A 231 1.31 -2.40 23.35
C GLU A 231 0.14 -3.38 23.38
N PRO A 232 0.31 -4.57 23.98
CA PRO A 232 -0.78 -5.52 24.06
C PRO A 232 -1.94 -4.84 24.78
N ALA A 233 -3.09 -4.77 24.10
CA ALA A 233 -4.32 -4.24 24.66
C ALA A 233 -4.58 -4.94 26.00
N SER A 234 -4.33 -4.21 27.09
CA SER A 234 -4.67 -4.64 28.43
C SER A 234 -6.17 -4.86 28.46
N SER A 235 -6.55 -6.14 28.62
CA SER A 235 -7.90 -6.59 28.86
C SER A 235 -8.42 -5.98 30.17
N ALA A 236 -8.98 -4.79 30.10
CA ALA A 236 -9.86 -4.26 31.14
C ALA A 236 -11.31 -4.31 30.61
N MET A 237 -11.99 -5.42 30.90
CA MET A 237 -13.44 -5.48 30.83
C MET A 237 -14.04 -4.48 31.84
N PRO A 238 -15.03 -3.65 31.47
CA PRO A 238 -15.83 -2.94 32.45
C PRO A 238 -16.84 -3.90 33.10
N ARG A 239 -16.93 -3.82 34.43
CA ARG A 239 -18.09 -4.29 35.21
C ARG A 239 -19.23 -3.29 35.09
#